data_AF-A0A970FNK7-F1
#
_entry.id   AF-A0A970FNK7-F1
#
_cell.length_a   1.000
_cell.length_b   1.000
_cell.length_c   1.000
_cell.angle_alpha   90.00
_cell.angle_beta   90.00
_cell.angle_gamma   90.00
#
_symmetry.space_group_name_H-M   'P 1'
#
loop_
_entity.id
_entity.type
_entity.pdbx_description
1 polymer ?
#
loop_
_entity_poly.entity_id
_entity_poly.type
_entity_poly.pdbx_seq_one_letter_code
_entity_poly.pdbx_strand_id
1 'polypeptide(L)'
;MSIFSRRDCCKSIIVILLLSCIMICGCVQANACSSFAVYGDKTYYGMNWDYYAHYDATIQIQKVNEMKIFVVYDQDGNDFTGMNTKGLFASKIMEYPAEDFGLFHETGDNKLRRIEMKDVFRKALYNFSSIDEVNDYLKDKRIIYSQTKLHDMFADMNGHAQIVEVGRDQNIISPIEEKFLIMSNFTSYYYKGTPYREINDKGADRYISGYEYAIHNIGNFDLDNGLQMLEAMKCADNSFYTLGSFLFEPETNCVYIAVNRDFDKIWKVSVQDETIESYKGFEKPIKIKIDQKIKLSDLRKLSNNNEKSTEKLIMTAMVLSAAFASILFITGKNRKKINHRVLKS
;
A
#
# COMPACT_ATOMS: atom_id res chain seq x y z
N MET A 1 33.97 1.52 56.10
CA MET A 1 33.37 2.47 55.13
C MET A 1 33.89 2.14 53.74
N SER A 2 33.08 1.44 52.95
CA SER A 2 33.41 1.01 51.59
C SER A 2 33.33 2.19 50.61
N ILE A 3 34.46 2.55 49.99
CA ILE A 3 34.56 3.55 48.91
C ILE A 3 34.48 2.86 47.52
N PHE A 4 33.96 1.64 47.46
CA PHE A 4 33.29 1.12 46.26
C PHE A 4 31.79 1.41 46.45
N SER A 5 31.02 2.06 45.58
CA SER A 5 30.98 1.91 44.12
C SER A 5 30.24 3.08 43.43
N ARG A 6 30.43 4.34 43.86
CA ARG A 6 29.72 5.47 43.19
C ARG A 6 30.15 5.69 41.73
N ARG A 7 31.43 5.44 41.41
CA ARG A 7 31.97 5.63 40.04
C ARG A 7 31.51 4.55 39.06
N ASP A 8 31.41 3.30 39.51
CA ASP A 8 30.97 2.19 38.64
C ASP A 8 29.46 2.22 38.43
N CYS A 9 28.68 2.66 39.43
CA CYS A 9 27.25 2.89 39.28
C CYS A 9 26.95 4.00 38.24
N CYS A 10 27.68 5.13 38.26
CA CYS A 10 27.52 6.19 37.27
C CYS A 10 27.88 5.73 35.84
N LYS A 11 28.92 4.91 35.67
CA LYS A 11 29.30 4.38 34.35
C LYS A 11 28.24 3.43 33.79
N SER A 12 27.70 2.53 34.61
CA SER A 12 26.63 1.63 34.20
C SER A 12 25.34 2.36 33.85
N ILE A 13 24.99 3.42 34.59
CA ILE A 13 23.83 4.27 34.29
C ILE A 13 24.01 5.02 32.96
N ILE A 14 25.21 5.55 32.70
CA ILE A 14 25.51 6.24 31.43
C ILE A 14 25.45 5.28 30.24
N VAL A 15 25.98 4.06 30.37
CA VAL A 15 25.90 3.04 29.31
C VAL A 15 24.46 2.60 29.06
N ILE A 16 23.65 2.41 30.11
CA ILE A 16 22.23 2.09 29.97
C ILE A 16 21.46 3.25 29.34
N LEU A 17 21.74 4.50 29.71
CA LEU A 17 21.15 5.69 29.08
C LEU A 17 21.55 5.85 27.63
N LEU A 18 22.81 5.57 27.26
CA LEU A 18 23.27 5.56 25.87
C LEU A 18 22.60 4.45 25.08
N LEU A 19 22.52 3.23 25.61
CA LEU A 19 21.85 2.10 24.96
C LEU A 19 20.34 2.32 24.82
N SER A 20 19.70 2.94 25.82
CA SER A 20 18.28 3.32 25.72
C SER A 20 18.06 4.49 24.78
N CYS A 21 18.94 5.50 24.73
CA CYS A 21 18.90 6.52 23.68
C CYS A 21 19.11 5.93 22.29
N ILE A 22 20.01 4.96 22.11
CA ILE A 22 20.23 4.26 20.83
C ILE A 22 18.99 3.42 20.45
N MET A 23 18.36 2.73 21.41
CA MET A 23 17.10 2.02 21.17
C MET A 23 15.89 2.95 20.92
N ILE A 24 15.86 4.13 21.54
CA ILE A 24 14.82 5.15 21.31
C ILE A 24 15.05 5.86 19.96
N CYS A 25 16.30 6.03 19.53
CA CYS A 25 16.64 6.55 18.20
C CYS A 25 16.43 5.53 17.07
N GLY A 26 16.26 4.24 17.38
CA GLY A 26 16.10 3.17 16.39
C GLY A 26 14.68 3.01 15.80
N CYS A 27 13.70 3.80 16.25
CA CYS A 27 12.29 3.62 15.86
C CYS A 27 11.61 4.93 15.44
N VAL A 28 12.29 5.80 14.69
CA VAL A 28 11.57 6.87 13.99
C VAL A 28 11.02 6.27 12.70
N GLN A 29 9.87 5.60 12.80
CA GLN A 29 9.11 5.19 11.61
C GLN A 29 8.79 6.44 10.80
N ALA A 30 9.30 6.46 9.57
CA ALA A 30 9.35 7.67 8.79
C ALA A 30 8.05 7.83 7.99
N ASN A 31 7.43 9.02 8.06
CA ASN A 31 6.26 9.39 7.25
C ASN A 31 6.57 9.33 5.75
N ALA A 32 6.37 8.20 5.12
CA ALA A 32 6.74 7.98 3.74
C ALA A 32 5.81 6.91 3.17
N CYS A 33 5.60 6.85 1.86
CA CYS A 33 4.86 5.81 1.12
C CYS A 33 5.87 4.80 0.54
N SER A 34 5.40 3.79 -0.20
CA SER A 34 6.30 2.93 -0.96
C SER A 34 5.61 2.32 -2.18
N SER A 35 6.38 2.07 -3.23
CA SER A 35 5.89 1.50 -4.48
C SER A 35 6.90 0.52 -5.07
N PHE A 36 6.42 -0.45 -5.84
CA PHE A 36 7.27 -1.38 -6.57
C PHE A 36 6.71 -1.73 -7.95
N ALA A 37 7.60 -2.20 -8.81
CA ALA A 37 7.28 -2.95 -10.02
C ALA A 37 8.10 -4.25 -10.01
N VAL A 38 7.45 -5.37 -10.33
CA VAL A 38 8.06 -6.70 -10.34
C VAL A 38 7.69 -7.41 -11.64
N TYR A 39 8.68 -8.00 -12.28
CA TYR A 39 8.60 -8.74 -13.54
C TYR A 39 9.07 -10.18 -13.33
N GLY A 40 8.11 -11.06 -12.98
CA GLY A 40 8.30 -12.51 -12.93
C GLY A 40 7.70 -13.18 -14.16
N ASP A 41 7.08 -14.34 -13.96
CA ASP A 41 6.22 -14.99 -14.97
C ASP A 41 4.97 -14.15 -15.27
N LYS A 42 4.58 -13.31 -14.31
CA LYS A 42 3.57 -12.28 -14.42
C LYS A 42 4.14 -10.95 -13.94
N THR A 43 3.50 -9.87 -14.38
CA THR A 43 3.82 -8.52 -13.95
C THR A 43 2.94 -8.12 -12.77
N TYR A 44 3.55 -7.50 -11.76
CA TYR A 44 2.79 -6.89 -10.66
C TYR A 44 3.40 -5.54 -10.29
N TYR A 45 2.53 -4.57 -10.04
CA TYR A 45 2.92 -3.28 -9.49
C TYR A 45 2.25 -3.07 -8.15
N GLY A 46 2.91 -2.35 -7.24
CA GLY A 46 2.41 -2.13 -5.89
C GLY A 46 2.56 -0.69 -5.44
N MET A 47 1.63 -0.25 -4.60
CA MET A 47 1.72 1.02 -3.87
C MET A 47 1.09 0.89 -2.49
N ASN A 48 1.85 1.22 -1.44
CA ASN A 48 1.34 1.50 -0.11
C ASN A 48 1.18 3.02 0.06
N TRP A 49 -0.03 3.45 0.37
CA TRP A 49 -0.32 4.81 0.76
C TRP A 49 -0.33 4.92 2.29
N ASP A 50 0.72 5.54 2.81
CA ASP A 50 0.93 5.75 4.23
C ASP A 50 0.56 7.20 4.57
N TYR A 51 -0.31 7.38 5.56
CA TYR A 51 -0.79 8.71 5.95
C TYR A 51 -1.33 8.74 7.39
N TYR A 52 -1.66 9.93 7.89
CA TYR A 52 -2.29 10.13 9.19
C TYR A 52 -3.68 9.48 9.29
N ALA A 53 -3.98 8.91 10.47
CA ALA A 53 -5.15 8.06 10.74
C ALA A 53 -6.55 8.60 10.36
N HIS A 54 -6.70 9.92 10.23
CA HIS A 54 -8.00 10.57 9.96
C HIS A 54 -8.24 10.90 8.49
N TYR A 55 -7.24 10.65 7.65
CA TYR A 55 -7.33 10.89 6.22
C TYR A 55 -7.99 9.71 5.52
N ASP A 56 -8.50 9.97 4.32
CA ASP A 56 -9.14 8.96 3.49
C ASP A 56 -8.72 9.17 2.04
N ALA A 57 -8.78 8.10 1.27
CA ALA A 57 -8.55 8.15 -0.17
C ALA A 57 -9.81 7.68 -0.90
N THR A 58 -9.95 8.12 -2.15
CA THR A 58 -11.02 7.67 -3.02
C THR A 58 -10.48 6.96 -4.24
N ILE A 59 -11.07 5.83 -4.59
CA ILE A 59 -10.82 5.13 -5.84
C ILE A 59 -11.85 5.54 -6.88
N GLN A 60 -11.43 5.60 -8.14
CA GLN A 60 -12.31 5.87 -9.27
C GLN A 60 -11.81 5.12 -10.50
N ILE A 61 -12.74 4.79 -11.41
CA ILE A 61 -12.39 4.43 -12.79
C ILE A 61 -12.79 5.60 -13.69
N GLN A 62 -11.81 6.18 -14.40
CA GLN A 62 -12.04 7.21 -15.40
C GLN A 62 -11.98 6.62 -16.81
N LYS A 63 -12.72 7.25 -17.73
CA LYS A 63 -12.69 6.94 -19.16
C LYS A 63 -12.03 8.10 -19.87
N VAL A 64 -10.85 7.87 -20.43
CA VAL A 64 -10.10 8.89 -21.18
C VAL A 64 -9.68 8.28 -22.50
N ASN A 65 -10.14 8.87 -23.60
CA ASN A 65 -10.01 8.30 -24.94
C ASN A 65 -10.57 6.85 -24.97
N GLU A 66 -9.78 5.90 -25.47
CA GLU A 66 -10.13 4.47 -25.51
C GLU A 66 -9.66 3.70 -24.27
N MET A 67 -9.16 4.38 -23.23
CA MET A 67 -8.65 3.76 -22.02
C MET A 67 -9.62 3.92 -20.85
N LYS A 68 -9.68 2.89 -20.01
CA LYS A 68 -10.16 3.03 -18.64
C LYS A 68 -8.96 3.13 -17.71
N ILE A 69 -9.08 3.94 -16.68
CA ILE A 69 -7.98 4.26 -15.77
C ILE A 69 -8.48 4.07 -14.36
N PHE A 70 -7.94 3.08 -13.65
CA PHE A 70 -8.08 3.05 -12.20
C PHE A 70 -7.13 4.08 -11.62
N VAL A 71 -7.66 4.93 -10.75
CA VAL A 71 -6.89 6.00 -10.13
C VAL A 71 -7.36 6.21 -8.69
N VAL A 72 -6.39 6.51 -7.83
CA VAL A 72 -6.62 6.81 -6.42
C VAL A 72 -6.32 8.29 -6.18
N TYR A 73 -7.24 8.95 -5.49
CA TYR A 73 -7.14 10.33 -5.05
C TYR A 73 -6.98 10.41 -3.54
N ASP A 74 -6.13 11.32 -3.07
CA ASP A 74 -6.14 11.75 -1.67
C ASP A 74 -7.42 12.54 -1.33
N GLN A 75 -7.55 12.95 -0.08
CA GLN A 75 -8.70 13.72 0.39
C GLN A 75 -8.85 15.11 -0.27
N ASP A 76 -7.75 15.67 -0.77
CA ASP A 76 -7.70 17.00 -1.39
C ASP A 76 -7.96 16.92 -2.90
N GLY A 77 -8.12 15.70 -3.42
CA GLY A 77 -8.45 15.42 -4.82
C GLY A 77 -7.22 15.29 -5.72
N ASN A 78 -6.02 15.17 -5.16
CA ASN A 78 -4.81 14.89 -5.94
C ASN A 78 -4.72 13.40 -6.22
N ASP A 79 -4.50 13.05 -7.48
CA ASP A 79 -4.17 11.68 -7.86
C ASP A 79 -2.76 11.34 -7.38
N PHE A 80 -2.52 10.10 -6.95
CA PHE A 80 -1.18 9.68 -6.53
C PHE A 80 -0.77 8.29 -6.99
N THR A 81 -1.71 7.45 -7.42
CA THR A 81 -1.38 6.18 -8.07
C THR A 81 -2.52 5.71 -8.97
N GLY A 82 -2.18 4.90 -9.97
CA GLY A 82 -3.15 4.29 -10.85
C GLY A 82 -2.54 3.40 -11.90
N MET A 83 -3.42 2.73 -12.66
CA MET A 83 -3.07 1.93 -13.82
C MET A 83 -4.15 2.10 -14.89
N ASN A 84 -3.73 2.27 -16.14
CA ASN A 84 -4.65 2.30 -17.26
C ASN A 84 -4.82 0.91 -17.92
N THR A 85 -5.85 0.75 -18.75
CA THR A 85 -6.14 -0.53 -19.43
C THR A 85 -5.10 -0.94 -20.48
N LYS A 86 -4.09 -0.10 -20.76
CA LYS A 86 -2.91 -0.50 -21.55
C LYS A 86 -1.80 -1.09 -20.67
N GLY A 87 -2.01 -1.15 -19.35
CA GLY A 87 -1.07 -1.74 -18.40
C GLY A 87 0.06 -0.80 -17.96
N LEU A 88 -0.02 0.49 -18.32
CA LEU A 88 0.89 1.51 -17.80
C LEU A 88 0.45 1.90 -16.39
N PHE A 89 1.34 1.69 -15.44
CA PHE A 89 1.23 2.06 -14.04
C PHE A 89 2.00 3.35 -13.76
N ALA A 90 1.46 4.13 -12.83
CA ALA A 90 2.12 5.29 -12.27
C ALA A 90 1.90 5.36 -10.76
N SER A 91 2.93 5.70 -10.00
CA SER A 91 2.83 6.15 -8.61
C SER A 91 3.66 7.42 -8.42
N LYS A 92 3.16 8.31 -7.58
CA LYS A 92 3.76 9.60 -7.25
C LYS A 92 3.92 9.67 -5.74
N ILE A 93 5.15 9.86 -5.28
CA ILE A 93 5.50 9.85 -3.86
C ILE A 93 6.25 11.13 -3.51
N MET A 94 6.04 11.64 -2.29
CA MET A 94 6.77 12.79 -1.76
C MET A 94 8.23 12.45 -1.49
N GLU A 95 9.16 13.25 -1.99
CA GLU A 95 10.59 13.11 -1.71
C GLU A 95 10.99 13.83 -0.41
N TYR A 96 11.89 13.20 0.36
CA TYR A 96 12.55 13.76 1.53
C TYR A 96 14.07 13.88 1.31
N PRO A 97 14.71 14.92 1.89
CA PRO A 97 14.13 15.96 2.73
C PRO A 97 13.21 16.91 1.95
N ALA A 98 12.05 17.19 2.55
CA ALA A 98 11.00 18.00 1.93
C ALA A 98 11.29 19.50 2.06
N GLU A 99 12.13 19.92 3.02
CA GLU A 99 12.37 21.32 3.36
C GLU A 99 13.27 22.08 2.36
N ASP A 100 13.92 21.39 1.43
CA ASP A 100 14.82 21.99 0.42
C ASP A 100 14.07 22.70 -0.74
N PHE A 101 12.84 23.15 -0.47
CA PHE A 101 12.00 23.95 -1.34
C PHE A 101 12.63 25.32 -1.58
N GLY A 102 13.57 25.40 -2.54
CA GLY A 102 14.20 26.66 -2.95
C GLY A 102 15.72 26.65 -3.04
N LEU A 103 16.41 25.57 -2.65
CA LEU A 103 17.88 25.47 -2.81
C LEU A 103 18.30 24.86 -4.16
N PHE A 104 17.40 24.14 -4.82
CA PHE A 104 17.60 23.68 -6.18
C PHE A 104 17.00 24.70 -7.16
N HIS A 105 17.72 25.78 -7.40
CA HIS A 105 17.50 26.52 -8.63
C HIS A 105 17.95 25.62 -9.77
N GLU A 106 17.00 25.06 -10.52
CA GLU A 106 17.31 24.32 -11.74
C GLU A 106 18.12 25.23 -12.67
N THR A 107 19.39 24.88 -12.85
CA THR A 107 20.33 25.58 -13.73
C THR A 107 20.36 25.00 -15.14
N GLY A 108 19.54 23.98 -15.40
CA GLY A 108 19.45 23.26 -16.67
C GLY A 108 19.00 24.13 -17.86
N ASP A 109 19.13 23.57 -19.06
CA ASP A 109 18.92 24.26 -20.34
C ASP A 109 17.59 25.02 -20.37
N ASN A 110 17.68 26.35 -20.45
CA ASN A 110 16.56 27.27 -20.50
C ASN A 110 15.78 27.21 -21.83
N LYS A 111 16.26 26.42 -22.80
CA LYS A 111 15.56 26.14 -24.06
C LYS A 111 14.53 25.02 -23.96
N LEU A 112 14.64 24.13 -22.97
CA LEU A 112 13.69 23.03 -22.78
C LEU A 112 12.36 23.54 -22.21
N ARG A 113 11.26 22.90 -22.60
CA ARG A 113 9.94 23.25 -22.04
C ARG A 113 9.86 22.78 -20.59
N ARG A 114 9.61 23.70 -19.67
CA ARG A 114 9.39 23.36 -18.25
C ARG A 114 8.04 22.66 -18.05
N ILE A 115 8.04 21.64 -17.21
CA ILE A 115 6.86 20.88 -16.81
C ILE A 115 6.97 20.45 -15.36
N GLU A 116 5.89 20.56 -14.58
CA GLU A 116 5.88 20.10 -13.21
C GLU A 116 5.82 18.56 -13.14
N MET A 117 6.48 17.92 -12.17
CA MET A 117 6.42 16.46 -11.98
C MET A 117 4.98 15.93 -11.95
N LYS A 118 4.07 16.63 -11.25
CA LYS A 118 2.64 16.24 -11.19
C LYS A 118 1.98 16.15 -12.58
N ASP A 119 2.43 16.96 -13.53
CA ASP A 119 1.91 16.97 -14.90
C ASP A 119 2.54 15.85 -15.74
N VAL A 120 3.76 15.40 -15.41
CA VAL A 120 4.35 14.19 -15.97
C VAL A 120 3.53 12.97 -15.56
N PHE A 121 3.26 12.79 -14.26
CA PHE A 121 2.35 11.76 -13.74
C PHE A 121 1.02 11.73 -14.51
N ARG A 122 0.34 12.87 -14.58
CA ARG A 122 -0.99 12.98 -15.22
C ARG A 122 -0.90 12.75 -16.72
N LYS A 123 0.15 13.22 -17.38
CA LYS A 123 0.29 12.96 -18.82
C LYS A 123 0.51 11.47 -19.09
N ALA A 124 1.41 10.84 -18.33
CA ALA A 124 1.72 9.43 -18.48
C ALA A 124 0.48 8.55 -18.26
N LEU A 125 -0.11 8.61 -17.06
CA LEU A 125 -1.19 7.71 -16.68
C LEU A 125 -2.42 7.84 -17.60
N TYR A 126 -2.75 9.07 -18.02
CA TYR A 126 -4.01 9.35 -18.72
C TYR A 126 -3.90 9.38 -20.25
N ASN A 127 -2.69 9.47 -20.82
CA ASN A 127 -2.53 9.57 -22.26
C ASN A 127 -1.62 8.51 -22.86
N PHE A 128 -0.76 7.85 -22.08
CA PHE A 128 0.26 6.97 -22.64
C PHE A 128 -0.03 5.49 -22.41
N SER A 129 0.54 4.66 -23.27
CA SER A 129 0.42 3.21 -23.23
C SER A 129 1.68 2.49 -22.73
N SER A 130 2.82 3.17 -22.72
CA SER A 130 4.14 2.57 -22.45
C SER A 130 5.13 3.58 -21.88
N ILE A 131 6.24 3.06 -21.35
CA ILE A 131 7.39 3.83 -20.89
C ILE A 131 8.10 4.54 -22.06
N ASP A 132 8.08 3.96 -23.25
CA ASP A 132 8.66 4.60 -24.44
C ASP A 132 7.95 5.93 -24.77
N GLU A 133 6.62 5.97 -24.65
CA GLU A 133 5.85 7.21 -24.82
C GLU A 133 6.14 8.23 -23.71
N VAL A 134 6.38 7.77 -22.47
CA VAL A 134 6.83 8.64 -21.37
C VAL A 134 8.20 9.25 -21.71
N ASN A 135 9.14 8.43 -22.18
CA ASN A 135 10.48 8.87 -22.53
C ASN A 135 10.47 9.83 -23.71
N ASP A 136 9.69 9.52 -24.75
CA ASP A 136 9.47 10.40 -25.90
C ASP A 136 8.89 11.75 -25.48
N TYR A 137 7.93 11.74 -24.55
CA TYR A 137 7.39 12.96 -23.99
C TYR A 137 8.42 13.76 -23.21
N LEU A 138 9.38 13.14 -22.55
CA LEU A 138 10.37 13.84 -21.72
C LEU A 138 11.58 14.38 -22.51
N LYS A 139 11.80 13.96 -23.77
CA LYS A 139 12.97 14.32 -24.59
C LYS A 139 13.23 15.83 -24.72
N ASP A 140 12.19 16.64 -24.83
CA ASP A 140 12.26 18.10 -25.02
C ASP A 140 11.85 18.89 -23.77
N LYS A 141 11.82 18.24 -22.59
CA LYS A 141 11.28 18.81 -21.36
C LYS A 141 12.29 18.86 -20.23
N ARG A 142 12.13 19.89 -19.42
CA ARG A 142 12.77 20.03 -18.13
C ARG A 142 11.74 19.83 -17.04
N ILE A 143 11.88 18.77 -16.27
CA ILE A 143 10.99 18.51 -15.13
C ILE A 143 11.40 19.44 -14.00
N ILE A 144 10.39 20.04 -13.39
CA ILE A 144 10.52 20.95 -12.26
C ILE A 144 9.68 20.47 -11.09
N TYR A 145 10.07 20.82 -9.87
CA TYR A 145 9.20 20.58 -8.73
C TYR A 145 7.94 21.44 -8.81
N SER A 146 6.83 20.88 -8.30
CA SER A 146 5.60 21.65 -8.06
C SER A 146 5.72 22.41 -6.72
N GLN A 147 4.62 22.61 -6.00
CA GLN A 147 4.66 23.04 -4.59
C GLN A 147 5.12 21.92 -3.63
N THR A 148 5.19 20.67 -4.10
CA THR A 148 5.64 19.50 -3.33
C THR A 148 6.73 18.74 -4.11
N LYS A 149 7.77 18.30 -3.39
CA LYS A 149 8.88 17.54 -3.96
C LYS A 149 8.36 16.15 -4.19
N LEU A 150 8.34 15.74 -5.45
CA LEU A 150 7.70 14.53 -5.90
C LEU A 150 8.63 13.86 -6.89
N HIS A 151 8.67 12.54 -6.80
CA HIS A 151 9.17 11.68 -7.85
C HIS A 151 8.11 10.65 -8.22
N ASP A 152 8.21 10.18 -9.45
CA ASP A 152 7.23 9.28 -10.02
C ASP A 152 7.90 7.96 -10.41
N MET A 153 7.28 6.84 -10.07
CA MET A 153 7.58 5.55 -10.67
C MET A 153 6.59 5.31 -11.80
N PHE A 154 7.11 4.92 -12.96
CA PHE A 154 6.33 4.42 -14.08
C PHE A 154 6.74 2.99 -14.38
N ALA A 155 5.77 2.15 -14.74
CA ALA A 155 6.02 0.77 -15.16
C ALA A 155 5.03 0.34 -16.25
N ASP A 156 5.48 -0.42 -17.23
CA ASP A 156 4.62 -1.00 -18.27
C ASP A 156 4.78 -2.53 -18.39
N MET A 157 3.89 -3.16 -19.16
CA MET A 157 3.85 -4.63 -19.33
C MET A 157 5.01 -5.19 -20.15
N ASN A 158 5.85 -4.35 -20.76
CA ASN A 158 6.95 -4.79 -21.62
C ASN A 158 8.23 -5.08 -20.81
N GLY A 159 8.17 -5.03 -19.48
CA GLY A 159 9.34 -5.18 -18.63
C GLY A 159 10.07 -3.88 -18.35
N HIS A 160 9.52 -2.73 -18.77
CA HIS A 160 10.13 -1.44 -18.52
C HIS A 160 9.54 -0.79 -17.27
N ALA A 161 10.39 -0.42 -16.32
CA ALA A 161 10.05 0.45 -15.21
C ALA A 161 11.15 1.49 -14.99
N GLN A 162 10.79 2.65 -14.45
CA GLN A 162 11.74 3.70 -14.13
C GLN A 162 11.23 4.61 -13.01
N ILE A 163 12.15 5.18 -12.24
CA ILE A 163 11.90 6.29 -11.32
C ILE A 163 12.36 7.57 -12.00
N VAL A 164 11.49 8.58 -12.03
CA VAL A 164 11.75 9.89 -12.63
C VAL A 164 11.82 10.94 -11.52
N GLU A 165 12.95 11.64 -11.47
CA GLU A 165 13.31 12.59 -10.40
C GLU A 165 13.76 13.92 -11.00
N VAL A 166 13.57 15.00 -10.24
CA VAL A 166 14.08 16.33 -10.63
C VAL A 166 15.56 16.42 -10.28
N GLY A 167 16.44 16.33 -11.28
CA GLY A 167 17.87 16.57 -11.09
C GLY A 167 18.24 18.05 -11.14
N ARG A 168 19.45 18.41 -10.70
CA ARG A 168 19.95 19.80 -10.70
C ARG A 168 20.11 20.40 -12.10
N ASP A 169 20.72 19.64 -13.01
CA ASP A 169 21.10 20.10 -14.35
C ASP A 169 20.33 19.40 -15.48
N GLN A 170 19.90 18.14 -15.25
CA GLN A 170 19.15 17.31 -16.18
C GLN A 170 18.07 16.51 -15.45
N ASN A 171 17.09 15.98 -16.18
CA ASN A 171 16.11 15.09 -15.56
C ASN A 171 16.84 13.81 -15.14
N ILE A 172 16.50 13.30 -13.97
CA ILE A 172 17.05 12.03 -13.49
C ILE A 172 16.05 10.95 -13.86
N ILE A 173 16.51 9.94 -14.59
CA ILE A 173 15.72 8.77 -14.96
C ILE A 173 16.54 7.56 -14.52
N SER A 174 16.00 6.82 -13.55
CA SER A 174 16.61 5.63 -12.99
C SER A 174 15.81 4.42 -13.48
N PRO A 175 16.21 3.80 -14.60
CA PRO A 175 15.51 2.63 -15.12
C PRO A 175 15.70 1.43 -14.20
N ILE A 176 14.80 0.47 -14.31
CA ILE A 176 14.96 -0.86 -13.75
C ILE A 176 16.24 -1.52 -14.30
N GLU A 177 17.06 -2.09 -13.43
CA GLU A 177 18.29 -2.80 -13.81
C GLU A 177 18.13 -4.33 -13.74
N GLU A 178 17.13 -4.81 -13.00
CA GLU A 178 16.88 -6.22 -12.71
C GLU A 178 15.41 -6.60 -12.99
N LYS A 179 14.90 -7.64 -12.34
CA LYS A 179 13.48 -8.04 -12.44
C LYS A 179 12.53 -7.23 -11.57
N PHE A 180 13.02 -6.32 -10.74
CA PHE A 180 12.16 -5.48 -9.92
C PHE A 180 12.76 -4.08 -9.69
N LEU A 181 11.90 -3.13 -9.38
CA LEU A 181 12.23 -1.75 -9.00
C LEU A 181 11.39 -1.37 -7.78
N ILE A 182 11.99 -0.68 -6.81
CA ILE A 182 11.31 -0.23 -5.58
C ILE A 182 11.60 1.26 -5.40
N MET A 183 10.57 2.01 -5.03
CA MET A 183 10.65 3.44 -4.71
C MET A 183 10.06 3.66 -3.32
N SER A 184 10.76 4.39 -2.45
CA SER A 184 10.18 4.94 -1.22
C SER A 184 10.21 6.46 -1.31
N ASN A 185 10.62 7.20 -0.28
CA ASN A 185 10.56 8.65 -0.27
C ASN A 185 11.92 9.34 -0.30
N PHE A 186 13.02 8.60 -0.36
CA PHE A 186 14.32 9.21 -0.62
C PHE A 186 14.55 9.33 -2.13
N THR A 187 15.34 10.32 -2.56
CA THR A 187 15.78 10.42 -3.95
C THR A 187 16.68 9.23 -4.30
N SER A 188 16.19 8.33 -5.15
CA SER A 188 16.80 7.06 -5.50
C SER A 188 18.17 7.26 -6.16
N TYR A 189 18.33 8.32 -6.94
CA TYR A 189 19.59 8.64 -7.60
C TYR A 189 20.76 8.85 -6.63
N TYR A 190 20.55 9.40 -5.44
CA TYR A 190 21.63 9.62 -4.47
C TYR A 190 22.19 8.31 -3.89
N TYR A 191 21.44 7.21 -3.98
CA TYR A 191 21.84 5.89 -3.48
C TYR A 191 22.22 4.92 -4.60
N LYS A 192 22.43 5.42 -5.82
CA LYS A 192 22.87 4.57 -6.94
C LYS A 192 24.21 3.90 -6.61
N GLY A 193 24.23 2.56 -6.65
CA GLY A 193 25.40 1.75 -6.34
C GLY A 193 25.66 1.53 -4.84
N THR A 194 24.84 2.12 -3.97
CA THR A 194 24.88 1.83 -2.53
C THR A 194 24.21 0.49 -2.26
N PRO A 195 24.81 -0.41 -1.45
CA PRO A 195 24.14 -1.64 -1.05
C PRO A 195 22.80 -1.34 -0.37
N TYR A 196 21.73 -2.04 -0.77
CA TYR A 196 20.37 -1.70 -0.33
C TYR A 196 20.20 -1.66 1.19
N ARG A 197 20.93 -2.50 1.94
CA ARG A 197 20.93 -2.53 3.42
C ARG A 197 21.64 -1.35 4.09
N GLU A 198 22.44 -0.61 3.34
CA GLU A 198 23.19 0.56 3.83
C GLU A 198 22.44 1.87 3.60
N ILE A 199 21.33 1.85 2.87
CA ILE A 199 20.46 3.02 2.69
C ILE A 199 19.84 3.36 4.05
N ASN A 200 20.05 4.60 4.49
CA ASN A 200 19.57 5.09 5.77
C ASN A 200 18.93 6.47 5.58
N ASP A 201 17.68 6.46 5.16
CA ASP A 201 16.90 7.66 4.87
C ASP A 201 15.40 7.40 5.15
N LYS A 202 14.58 8.44 5.01
CA LYS A 202 13.14 8.38 5.19
C LYS A 202 12.49 7.39 4.22
N GLY A 203 12.00 6.27 4.76
CA GLY A 203 11.40 5.17 4.00
C GLY A 203 12.37 4.04 3.63
N ALA A 204 13.64 4.13 4.06
CA ALA A 204 14.63 3.08 3.85
C ALA A 204 14.21 1.74 4.46
N ASP A 205 13.54 1.75 5.61
CA ASP A 205 12.99 0.55 6.25
C ASP A 205 12.08 -0.24 5.30
N ARG A 206 11.14 0.44 4.65
CA ARG A 206 10.19 -0.17 3.71
C ARG A 206 10.82 -0.50 2.37
N TYR A 207 11.75 0.33 1.90
CA TYR A 207 12.58 0.00 0.74
C TYR A 207 13.34 -1.31 0.96
N ILE A 208 14.03 -1.44 2.10
CA ILE A 208 14.80 -2.64 2.48
C ILE A 208 13.87 -3.84 2.62
N SER A 209 12.73 -3.72 3.31
CA SER A 209 11.76 -4.81 3.44
C SER A 209 11.23 -5.29 2.09
N GLY A 210 10.92 -4.37 1.18
CA GLY A 210 10.53 -4.71 -0.18
C GLY A 210 11.65 -5.40 -0.95
N TYR A 211 12.88 -4.89 -0.83
CA TYR A 211 14.05 -5.44 -1.51
C TYR A 211 14.36 -6.86 -1.03
N GLU A 212 14.38 -7.07 0.30
CA GLU A 212 14.49 -8.38 0.94
C GLU A 212 13.38 -9.33 0.44
N TYR A 213 12.13 -8.87 0.39
CA TYR A 213 11.04 -9.72 -0.07
C TYR A 213 11.22 -10.12 -1.54
N ALA A 214 11.57 -9.15 -2.40
CA ALA A 214 11.75 -9.38 -3.83
C ALA A 214 12.87 -10.38 -4.10
N ILE A 215 14.07 -10.20 -3.54
CA ILE A 215 15.22 -11.09 -3.82
C ILE A 215 14.95 -12.56 -3.43
N HIS A 216 14.14 -12.81 -2.40
CA HIS A 216 13.83 -14.17 -1.95
C HIS A 216 12.70 -14.82 -2.76
N ASN A 217 11.86 -14.05 -3.46
CA ASN A 217 10.62 -14.56 -4.09
C ASN A 217 10.54 -14.30 -5.61
N ILE A 218 11.46 -13.54 -6.20
CA ILE A 218 11.40 -13.11 -7.61
C ILE A 218 11.34 -14.26 -8.63
N GLY A 219 11.86 -15.43 -8.26
CA GLY A 219 11.86 -16.62 -9.14
C GLY A 219 10.48 -17.26 -9.33
N ASN A 220 9.51 -16.96 -8.47
CA ASN A 220 8.14 -17.47 -8.54
C ASN A 220 7.19 -16.42 -7.97
N PHE A 221 7.15 -15.24 -8.58
CA PHE A 221 6.38 -14.11 -8.05
C PHE A 221 4.94 -14.11 -8.60
N ASP A 222 3.98 -14.41 -7.73
CA ASP A 222 2.56 -14.43 -8.05
C ASP A 222 1.75 -13.36 -7.30
N LEU A 223 0.42 -13.44 -7.41
CA LEU A 223 -0.50 -12.53 -6.74
C LEU A 223 -0.33 -12.51 -5.21
N ASP A 224 -0.16 -13.69 -4.59
CA ASP A 224 0.01 -13.80 -3.15
C ASP A 224 1.36 -13.21 -2.72
N ASN A 225 2.42 -13.40 -3.53
CA ASN A 225 3.69 -12.71 -3.31
C ASN A 225 3.55 -11.19 -3.41
N GLY A 226 2.80 -10.69 -4.39
CA GLY A 226 2.54 -9.25 -4.52
C GLY A 226 1.84 -8.67 -3.29
N LEU A 227 0.83 -9.36 -2.76
CA LEU A 227 0.12 -8.94 -1.55
C LEU A 227 1.02 -9.00 -0.31
N GLN A 228 1.80 -10.06 -0.16
CA GLN A 228 2.76 -10.20 0.94
C GLN A 228 3.91 -9.19 0.86
N MET A 229 4.35 -8.80 -0.33
CA MET A 229 5.34 -7.75 -0.52
C MET A 229 4.80 -6.39 -0.05
N LEU A 230 3.56 -6.04 -0.43
CA LEU A 230 2.88 -4.86 0.12
C LEU A 230 2.75 -4.94 1.63
N GLU A 231 2.46 -6.12 2.18
CA GLU A 231 2.39 -6.31 3.63
C GLU A 231 3.75 -6.12 4.30
N ALA A 232 4.84 -6.64 3.72
CA ALA A 232 6.20 -6.46 4.24
C ALA A 232 6.64 -4.99 4.18
N MET A 233 6.17 -4.24 3.19
CA MET A 233 6.45 -2.81 2.99
C MET A 233 5.48 -1.88 3.74
N LYS A 234 4.57 -2.40 4.58
CA LYS A 234 3.57 -1.56 5.26
C LYS A 234 4.20 -0.71 6.36
N CYS A 235 3.75 0.53 6.49
CA CYS A 235 4.07 1.37 7.64
C CYS A 235 3.24 0.93 8.86
N ALA A 236 3.91 0.51 9.93
CA ALA A 236 3.31 -0.08 11.12
C ALA A 236 3.09 0.90 12.29
N ASP A 237 3.33 2.21 12.11
CA ASP A 237 3.12 3.22 13.17
C ASP A 237 1.62 3.30 13.56
N ASN A 238 1.33 3.95 14.68
CA ASN A 238 -0.03 4.20 15.15
C ASN A 238 -0.59 5.55 14.69
N SER A 239 0.28 6.54 14.46
CA SER A 239 -0.10 7.91 14.10
C SER A 239 -0.02 8.18 12.60
N PHE A 240 0.86 7.47 11.89
CA PHE A 240 1.05 7.56 10.44
C PHE A 240 1.26 6.17 9.84
N TYR A 241 0.28 5.59 9.17
CA TYR A 241 0.34 4.19 8.76
C TYR A 241 -0.31 3.94 7.40
N THR A 242 -0.12 2.73 6.89
CA THR A 242 -0.72 2.33 5.60
C THR A 242 -2.23 2.32 5.68
N LEU A 243 -2.87 3.32 5.06
CA LEU A 243 -4.32 3.41 4.97
C LEU A 243 -4.89 2.59 3.81
N GLY A 244 -4.10 2.43 2.74
CA GLY A 244 -4.46 1.60 1.59
C GLY A 244 -3.24 1.00 0.92
N SER A 245 -3.35 -0.27 0.54
CA SER A 245 -2.36 -1.01 -0.24
C SER A 245 -3.01 -1.45 -1.54
N PHE A 246 -2.38 -1.13 -2.66
CA PHE A 246 -2.91 -1.37 -3.99
C PHE A 246 -1.93 -2.24 -4.78
N LEU A 247 -2.37 -3.40 -5.22
CA LEU A 247 -1.63 -4.31 -6.08
C LEU A 247 -2.29 -4.35 -7.46
N PHE A 248 -1.52 -4.10 -8.50
CA PHE A 248 -1.99 -4.00 -9.88
C PHE A 248 -1.52 -5.22 -10.66
N GLU A 249 -2.45 -5.91 -11.32
CA GLU A 249 -2.20 -7.01 -12.26
C GLU A 249 -2.59 -6.53 -13.67
N PRO A 250 -1.64 -5.99 -14.45
CA PRO A 250 -1.94 -5.34 -15.72
C PRO A 250 -2.52 -6.29 -16.76
N GLU A 251 -2.09 -7.56 -16.78
CA GLU A 251 -2.53 -8.57 -17.76
C GLU A 251 -4.03 -8.87 -17.67
N THR A 252 -4.64 -8.69 -16.50
CA THR A 252 -6.07 -8.92 -16.27
C THR A 252 -6.85 -7.62 -16.01
N ASN A 253 -6.18 -6.47 -16.10
CA ASN A 253 -6.70 -5.16 -15.72
C ASN A 253 -7.41 -5.18 -14.35
N CYS A 254 -6.79 -5.86 -13.38
CA CYS A 254 -7.32 -5.98 -12.03
C CYS A 254 -6.46 -5.22 -11.02
N VAL A 255 -7.10 -4.71 -9.97
CA VAL A 255 -6.43 -4.11 -8.81
C VAL A 255 -6.93 -4.77 -7.54
N TYR A 256 -6.01 -5.23 -6.69
CA TYR A 256 -6.31 -5.84 -5.40
C TYR A 256 -5.99 -4.83 -4.30
N ILE A 257 -6.92 -4.68 -3.34
CA ILE A 257 -6.88 -3.61 -2.36
C ILE A 257 -7.01 -4.19 -0.96
N ALA A 258 -5.99 -3.96 -0.13
CA ALA A 258 -6.09 -4.11 1.32
C ALA A 258 -6.32 -2.72 1.93
N VAL A 259 -7.28 -2.62 2.86
CA VAL A 259 -7.64 -1.34 3.50
C VAL A 259 -7.20 -1.37 4.94
N ASN A 260 -6.52 -0.32 5.41
CA ASN A 260 -6.13 -0.15 6.80
C ASN A 260 -5.26 -1.33 7.35
N ARG A 261 -4.31 -1.81 6.53
CA ARG A 261 -3.39 -2.94 6.82
C ARG A 261 -4.06 -4.31 7.00
N ASP A 262 -5.35 -4.43 6.69
CA ASP A 262 -6.08 -5.70 6.76
C ASP A 262 -5.83 -6.51 5.48
N PHE A 263 -4.74 -7.27 5.46
CA PHE A 263 -4.37 -8.17 4.36
C PHE A 263 -5.10 -9.52 4.40
N ASP A 264 -5.85 -9.79 5.47
CA ASP A 264 -6.76 -10.93 5.53
C ASP A 264 -7.96 -10.68 4.61
N LYS A 265 -8.36 -9.40 4.44
CA LYS A 265 -9.48 -8.99 3.59
C LYS A 265 -9.06 -8.18 2.38
N ILE A 266 -9.14 -8.82 1.22
CA ILE A 266 -8.73 -8.23 -0.05
C ILE A 266 -9.96 -7.96 -0.92
N TRP A 267 -10.11 -6.72 -1.35
CA TRP A 267 -11.04 -6.34 -2.41
C TRP A 267 -10.37 -6.52 -3.77
N LYS A 268 -11.13 -6.89 -4.80
CA LYS A 268 -10.68 -6.92 -6.19
C LYS A 268 -11.50 -5.93 -7.00
N VAL A 269 -10.82 -5.10 -7.78
CA VAL A 269 -11.40 -4.21 -8.77
C VAL A 269 -11.14 -4.78 -10.15
N SER A 270 -12.18 -4.99 -10.95
CA SER A 270 -12.05 -5.17 -12.40
C SER A 270 -12.17 -3.80 -13.04
N VAL A 271 -11.07 -3.28 -13.60
CA VAL A 271 -11.05 -1.98 -14.28
C VAL A 271 -11.87 -2.05 -15.56
N GLN A 272 -11.81 -3.19 -16.25
CA GLN A 272 -12.56 -3.42 -17.47
C GLN A 272 -14.07 -3.49 -17.20
N ASP A 273 -14.51 -4.16 -16.14
CA ASP A 273 -15.94 -4.32 -15.85
C ASP A 273 -16.52 -3.20 -14.98
N GLU A 274 -15.67 -2.28 -14.49
CA GLU A 274 -16.06 -1.20 -13.59
C GLU A 274 -16.71 -1.72 -12.30
N THR A 275 -16.14 -2.77 -11.72
CA THR A 275 -16.68 -3.38 -10.48
C THR A 275 -15.62 -3.51 -9.41
N ILE A 276 -16.06 -3.46 -8.16
CA ILE A 276 -15.29 -3.86 -6.98
C ILE A 276 -16.04 -4.99 -6.27
N GLU A 277 -15.32 -6.04 -5.91
CA GLU A 277 -15.88 -7.21 -5.24
C GLU A 277 -14.97 -7.75 -4.14
N SER A 278 -15.57 -8.45 -3.18
CA SER A 278 -14.83 -9.20 -2.18
C SER A 278 -14.04 -10.32 -2.85
N TYR A 279 -12.73 -10.38 -2.63
CA TYR A 279 -11.85 -11.40 -3.21
C TYR A 279 -11.40 -12.44 -2.18
N LYS A 280 -10.91 -12.01 -1.02
CA LYS A 280 -10.40 -12.88 0.05
C LYS A 280 -10.86 -12.39 1.42
N GLY A 281 -11.18 -13.33 2.33
CA GLY A 281 -11.41 -13.04 3.75
C GLY A 281 -12.77 -12.46 4.12
N PHE A 282 -13.71 -12.36 3.18
CA PHE A 282 -15.08 -11.91 3.46
C PHE A 282 -16.00 -13.10 3.71
N GLU A 283 -16.87 -12.97 4.71
CA GLU A 283 -17.84 -14.03 5.04
C GLU A 283 -18.93 -14.18 3.96
N LYS A 284 -19.30 -13.08 3.30
CA LYS A 284 -20.28 -13.06 2.21
C LYS A 284 -19.74 -12.32 1.00
N PRO A 285 -20.02 -12.80 -0.22
CA PRO A 285 -19.63 -12.10 -1.42
C PRO A 285 -20.34 -10.75 -1.52
N ILE A 286 -19.57 -9.70 -1.78
CA ILE A 286 -20.06 -8.35 -2.07
C ILE A 286 -19.55 -7.99 -3.45
N LYS A 287 -20.41 -7.42 -4.31
CA LYS A 287 -20.03 -6.86 -5.60
C LYS A 287 -20.78 -5.56 -5.84
N ILE A 288 -20.04 -4.52 -6.21
CA ILE A 288 -20.55 -3.16 -6.39
C ILE A 288 -20.01 -2.61 -7.71
N LYS A 289 -20.83 -1.87 -8.44
CA LYS A 289 -20.41 -1.14 -9.64
C LYS A 289 -19.75 0.19 -9.24
N ILE A 290 -18.64 0.55 -9.88
CA ILE A 290 -17.91 1.79 -9.64
C ILE A 290 -18.44 2.86 -10.60
N ASP A 291 -19.62 3.40 -10.30
CA ASP A 291 -20.23 4.49 -11.07
C ASP A 291 -19.83 5.88 -10.56
N GLN A 292 -19.18 5.95 -9.40
CA GLN A 292 -18.72 7.17 -8.75
C GLN A 292 -17.46 6.89 -7.91
N LYS A 293 -16.86 7.94 -7.36
CA LYS A 293 -15.74 7.81 -6.41
C LYS A 293 -16.17 6.99 -5.19
N ILE A 294 -15.36 6.00 -4.80
CA ILE A 294 -15.58 5.17 -3.61
C ILE A 294 -14.48 5.45 -2.59
N LYS A 295 -14.86 5.76 -1.35
CA LYS A 295 -13.90 5.96 -0.26
C LYS A 295 -13.36 4.64 0.27
N LEU A 296 -12.08 4.60 0.65
CA LEU A 296 -11.52 3.43 1.34
C LEU A 296 -12.23 3.18 2.67
N SER A 297 -12.61 4.25 3.39
CA SER A 297 -13.38 4.10 4.63
C SER A 297 -14.75 3.44 4.43
N ASP A 298 -15.38 3.57 3.25
CA ASP A 298 -16.65 2.91 2.96
C ASP A 298 -16.45 1.42 2.67
N LEU A 299 -15.37 1.03 1.98
CA LEU A 299 -14.96 -0.36 1.84
C LEU A 299 -14.67 -1.01 3.20
N ARG A 300 -14.00 -0.29 4.10
CA ARG A 300 -13.76 -0.75 5.47
C ARG A 300 -15.06 -0.96 6.25
N LYS A 301 -16.02 -0.04 6.15
CA LYS A 301 -17.34 -0.20 6.81
C LYS A 301 -18.10 -1.40 6.26
N LEU A 302 -18.08 -1.61 4.94
CA LEU A 302 -18.72 -2.76 4.30
C LEU A 302 -18.14 -4.08 4.79
N SER A 303 -16.81 -4.15 4.93
CA SER A 303 -16.10 -5.28 5.55
C SER A 303 -16.62 -5.57 6.97
N ASN A 304 -16.62 -4.57 7.85
CA ASN A 304 -17.02 -4.75 9.25
C ASN A 304 -18.53 -5.07 9.43
N ASN A 305 -19.38 -4.52 8.56
CA ASN A 305 -20.82 -4.80 8.61
C ASN A 305 -21.14 -6.23 8.18
N ASN A 306 -20.33 -6.81 7.29
CA ASN A 306 -20.43 -8.21 6.90
C ASN A 306 -20.30 -9.11 8.14
N GLU A 307 -19.26 -8.90 8.95
CA GLU A 307 -18.97 -9.65 10.18
C GLU A 307 -20.06 -9.53 11.24
N LYS A 308 -20.48 -8.30 11.57
CA LYS A 308 -21.54 -8.08 12.57
C LYS A 308 -22.84 -8.80 12.20
N SER A 309 -23.14 -8.92 10.91
CA SER A 309 -24.34 -9.64 10.45
C SER A 309 -24.27 -11.14 10.76
N THR A 310 -23.07 -11.72 10.72
CA THR A 310 -22.83 -13.14 10.93
C THR A 310 -22.68 -13.48 12.40
N GLU A 311 -21.98 -12.66 13.20
CA GLU A 311 -21.95 -12.80 14.66
C GLU A 311 -23.36 -12.83 15.24
N LYS A 312 -24.25 -11.94 14.76
CA LYS A 312 -25.66 -11.92 15.18
C LYS A 312 -26.40 -13.20 14.77
N LEU A 313 -26.12 -13.76 13.60
CA LEU A 313 -26.70 -15.02 13.13
C LEU A 313 -26.23 -16.20 14.00
N ILE A 314 -24.93 -16.29 14.30
CA ILE A 314 -24.34 -17.32 15.15
C ILE A 314 -24.92 -17.25 16.56
N MET A 315 -24.98 -16.06 17.16
CA MET A 315 -25.57 -15.87 18.49
C MET A 315 -27.04 -16.27 18.51
N THR A 316 -27.80 -15.94 17.46
CA THR A 316 -29.21 -16.35 17.35
C THR A 316 -29.34 -17.88 17.26
N ALA A 317 -28.50 -18.53 16.44
CA ALA A 317 -28.47 -19.99 16.31
C ALA A 317 -28.10 -20.70 17.62
N MET A 318 -27.15 -20.15 18.38
CA MET A 318 -26.76 -20.68 19.70
C MET A 318 -27.91 -20.57 20.71
N VAL A 319 -28.61 -19.42 20.76
CA VAL A 319 -29.77 -19.23 21.64
C VAL A 319 -30.91 -20.21 21.28
N LEU A 320 -31.20 -20.38 19.98
CA LEU A 320 -32.20 -21.33 19.52
C LEU A 320 -31.81 -22.78 19.87
N SER A 321 -30.54 -23.14 19.71
CA SER A 321 -30.02 -24.47 20.05
C SER A 321 -30.12 -24.75 21.56
N ALA A 322 -29.79 -23.77 22.41
CA ALA A 322 -29.94 -23.86 23.85
C ALA A 322 -31.41 -23.98 24.29
N ALA A 323 -32.31 -23.22 23.64
CA ALA A 323 -33.74 -23.32 23.89
C ALA A 323 -34.28 -24.72 23.49
N PHE A 324 -33.84 -25.27 22.35
CA PHE A 324 -34.24 -26.59 21.89
C PHE A 324 -33.75 -27.71 22.82
N ALA A 325 -32.49 -27.64 23.28
CA ALA A 325 -31.94 -28.57 24.27
C ALA A 325 -32.71 -28.52 25.60
N SER A 326 -33.11 -27.33 26.03
CA SER A 326 -33.92 -27.13 27.25
C SER A 326 -35.31 -27.76 27.14
N ILE A 327 -35.98 -27.61 25.98
CA ILE A 327 -37.27 -28.25 25.70
C ILE A 327 -37.15 -29.78 25.70
N LEU A 328 -36.11 -30.33 25.06
CA LEU A 328 -35.84 -31.77 25.07
C LEU A 328 -35.58 -32.31 26.48
N PHE A 329 -34.86 -31.55 27.32
CA PHE A 329 -34.59 -31.94 28.70
C PHE A 329 -35.86 -31.95 29.56
N ILE A 330 -36.73 -30.94 29.40
CA ILE A 330 -38.02 -30.85 30.10
C ILE A 330 -38.98 -31.96 29.66
N THR A 331 -39.12 -32.17 28.35
CA THR A 331 -39.99 -33.22 27.78
C THR A 331 -39.47 -34.63 28.11
N GLY A 332 -38.15 -34.83 28.12
CA GLY A 332 -37.51 -36.08 28.56
C GLY A 332 -37.72 -36.37 30.05
N LYS A 333 -37.63 -35.35 30.93
CA LYS A 333 -37.98 -35.50 32.35
C LYS A 333 -39.46 -35.82 32.57
N ASN A 334 -40.36 -35.20 31.81
CA ASN A 334 -41.79 -35.46 31.91
C ASN A 334 -42.16 -36.86 31.41
N ARG A 335 -41.53 -37.38 30.34
CA ARG A 335 -41.70 -38.79 29.91
C ARG A 335 -41.26 -39.79 30.99
N LYS A 336 -40.14 -39.55 31.68
CA LYS A 336 -39.71 -40.41 32.80
C LYS A 336 -40.69 -40.37 33.98
N LYS A 337 -41.31 -39.22 34.27
CA LYS A 337 -42.34 -39.10 35.32
C LYS A 337 -43.66 -39.81 34.97
N ILE A 338 -44.05 -39.81 33.70
CA ILE A 338 -45.27 -40.50 33.25
C ILE A 338 -45.09 -42.02 33.31
N ASN A 339 -43.95 -42.56 32.86
CA ASN A 339 -43.68 -44.00 32.94
C ASN A 339 -43.61 -44.54 34.38
N HIS A 340 -43.18 -43.72 35.35
CA HIS A 340 -43.20 -44.14 36.76
C HIS A 340 -44.59 -44.11 37.42
N ARG A 341 -45.57 -43.39 36.85
CA ARG A 341 -46.95 -43.37 37.36
C ARG A 341 -47.81 -44.49 36.79
N VAL A 342 -47.56 -44.94 35.56
CA VAL A 342 -48.30 -46.04 34.92
C VAL A 342 -47.89 -47.42 35.47
N LEU A 343 -46.70 -47.56 36.07
CA LEU A 343 -46.26 -48.81 36.73
C LEU A 343 -46.71 -48.93 38.21
N LYS A 344 -47.60 -48.05 38.69
CA LYS A 344 -48.12 -48.05 40.07
C LYS A 344 -49.66 -48.05 40.18
N SER A 345 -50.37 -48.25 39.07
CA SER A 345 -51.79 -48.62 39.05
C SER A 345 -51.91 -50.04 38.52
#